data_AF-A0AA88WQG7-F1
#
_entry.id   AF-A0AA88WQG7-F1
#
_cell.length_a   1.000
_cell.length_b   1.000
_cell.length_c   1.000
_cell.angle_alpha   90.00
_cell.angle_beta   90.00
_cell.angle_gamma   90.00
#
_symmetry.space_group_name_H-M   'P 1'
#
loop_
_entity.id
_entity.type
_entity.pdbx_description
1 polymer ?
#
loop_
_entity_poly.entity_id
_entity_poly.type
_entity_poly.pdbx_seq_one_letter_code
_entity_poly.pdbx_strand_id
1 'polypeptide(L)'
;MTSSFLFLSYSILPCLVCYQTVAWGPVDPTRHFVSLPLNQSNFVIQRPYDVPEDQRYSFVDGVHKLWVFETDKPHTPTSQTGPRTEIRINGYDYNSGVWQFEGYGYIPEGTSGVCIMQVFGARPHSTTMMLLVENGTLTYYGRQVLLPCIYG
;
A
#
# COMPACT_ATOMS: atom_id res chain seq x y z
N MET A 1 -27.49 -57.20 51.20
CA MET A 1 -27.36 -56.03 50.32
C MET A 1 -26.11 -56.21 49.47
N THR A 2 -26.25 -56.79 48.29
CA THR A 2 -25.15 -56.95 47.32
C THR A 2 -25.56 -56.18 46.08
N SER A 3 -24.95 -55.00 45.89
CA SER A 3 -25.22 -54.09 44.79
C SER A 3 -24.65 -54.65 43.49
N SER A 4 -25.49 -54.81 42.47
CA SER A 4 -25.05 -55.11 41.10
C SER A 4 -24.78 -53.80 40.37
N PHE A 5 -23.56 -53.60 39.89
CA PHE A 5 -23.20 -52.47 39.04
C PHE A 5 -23.37 -52.87 37.57
N LEU A 6 -24.33 -52.27 36.88
CA LEU A 6 -24.45 -52.32 35.42
C LEU A 6 -23.51 -51.26 34.81
N PHE A 7 -22.49 -51.68 34.06
CA PHE A 7 -21.71 -50.78 33.22
C PHE A 7 -22.42 -50.60 31.88
N LEU A 8 -22.90 -49.38 31.61
CA LEU A 8 -23.44 -49.01 30.30
C LEU A 8 -22.31 -48.34 29.51
N SER A 9 -21.72 -49.04 28.54
CA SER A 9 -20.69 -48.47 27.65
C SER A 9 -21.36 -47.69 26.52
N TYR A 10 -21.29 -46.36 26.56
CA TYR A 10 -21.67 -45.51 25.42
C TYR A 10 -20.54 -45.49 24.39
N SER A 11 -20.76 -46.10 23.23
CA SER A 11 -19.87 -45.94 22.07
C SER A 11 -20.18 -44.61 21.39
N ILE A 12 -19.29 -43.62 21.54
CA ILE A 12 -19.38 -42.35 20.81
C ILE A 12 -18.70 -42.57 19.46
N LEU A 13 -19.50 -42.67 18.40
CA LEU A 13 -19.01 -42.68 17.02
C LEU A 13 -18.62 -41.23 16.67
N PRO A 14 -17.34 -40.91 16.38
CA PRO A 14 -17.00 -39.58 15.93
C PRO A 14 -17.51 -39.42 14.49
N CYS A 15 -18.61 -38.69 14.35
CA CYS A 15 -19.06 -38.21 13.05
C CYS A 15 -17.99 -37.27 12.51
N LEU A 16 -17.15 -37.76 11.59
CA LEU A 16 -16.24 -36.92 10.83
C LEU A 16 -17.10 -35.99 9.96
N VAL A 17 -17.37 -34.79 10.46
CA VAL A 17 -17.91 -33.71 9.65
C VAL A 17 -16.76 -33.21 8.77
N CYS A 18 -16.70 -33.73 7.55
CA CYS A 18 -15.86 -33.17 6.49
C CYS A 18 -16.37 -31.76 6.19
N TYR A 19 -15.74 -30.73 6.77
CA TYR A 19 -15.93 -29.36 6.32
C TYR A 19 -15.41 -29.27 4.89
N GLN A 20 -16.31 -29.34 3.92
CA GLN A 20 -15.98 -28.93 2.57
C GLN A 20 -15.86 -27.41 2.59
N THR A 21 -14.63 -26.91 2.62
CA THR A 21 -14.36 -25.52 2.29
C THR A 21 -14.73 -25.36 0.81
N VAL A 22 -15.86 -24.72 0.54
CA VAL A 22 -16.15 -24.23 -0.81
C VAL A 22 -15.09 -23.17 -1.09
N ALA A 23 -14.04 -23.56 -1.81
CA ALA A 23 -13.04 -22.63 -2.29
C ALA A 23 -13.77 -21.71 -3.28
N TRP A 24 -14.09 -20.49 -2.82
CA TRP A 24 -14.53 -19.44 -3.72
C TRP A 24 -13.40 -19.23 -4.73
N GLY A 25 -13.69 -19.41 -6.02
CA GLY A 25 -12.71 -19.12 -7.08
C GLY A 25 -12.18 -17.67 -6.96
N PRO A 26 -11.08 -17.34 -7.65
CA PRO A 26 -10.47 -16.01 -7.56
C PRO A 26 -11.53 -14.92 -7.77
N VAL A 27 -11.72 -14.08 -6.75
CA VAL A 27 -12.60 -12.91 -6.86
C VAL A 27 -11.79 -11.82 -7.55
N ASP A 28 -12.27 -11.35 -8.69
CA ASP A 28 -11.69 -10.19 -9.36
C ASP A 28 -11.88 -8.94 -8.47
N PRO A 29 -10.79 -8.36 -7.91
CA PRO A 29 -10.90 -7.21 -7.02
C PRO A 29 -11.33 -5.93 -7.77
N THR A 30 -11.23 -5.92 -9.10
CA THR A 30 -11.63 -4.80 -9.97
C THR A 30 -13.09 -4.86 -10.38
N ARG A 31 -13.84 -5.88 -9.92
CA ARG A 31 -15.26 -6.02 -10.24
C ARG A 31 -16.00 -4.75 -9.81
N HIS A 32 -16.79 -4.19 -10.74
CA HIS A 32 -17.53 -2.93 -10.58
C HIS A 32 -16.69 -1.64 -10.62
N PHE A 33 -15.38 -1.73 -10.85
CA PHE A 33 -14.55 -0.58 -11.20
C PHE A 33 -14.48 -0.39 -12.72
N VAL A 34 -14.34 0.86 -13.15
CA VAL A 34 -14.07 1.22 -14.55
C VAL A 34 -12.59 1.60 -14.64
N SER A 35 -11.87 0.94 -15.56
CA SER A 35 -10.47 1.30 -15.83
C SER A 35 -10.39 2.68 -16.47
N LEU A 36 -9.52 3.53 -15.94
CA LEU A 36 -9.29 4.87 -16.46
C LEU A 36 -7.96 4.89 -17.26
N PRO A 37 -7.91 5.58 -18.41
CA PRO A 37 -6.69 5.65 -19.21
C PRO A 37 -5.61 6.44 -18.46
N LEU A 38 -4.58 5.75 -17.98
CA LEU A 38 -3.46 6.36 -17.29
C LEU A 38 -2.21 6.26 -18.16
N ASN A 39 -1.60 7.40 -18.49
CA ASN A 39 -0.38 7.45 -19.28
C ASN A 39 0.55 8.57 -18.82
N GLN A 40 1.72 8.71 -19.47
CA GLN A 40 2.74 9.70 -19.08
C GLN A 40 2.25 11.16 -19.09
N SER A 41 1.26 11.52 -19.91
CA SER A 41 0.69 12.88 -19.89
C SER A 41 -0.02 13.21 -18.57
N ASN A 42 -0.41 12.20 -17.80
CA ASN A 42 -0.96 12.36 -16.47
C ASN A 42 0.12 12.49 -15.40
N PHE A 43 1.39 12.20 -15.69
CA PHE A 43 2.45 12.15 -14.68
C PHE A 43 3.19 13.48 -14.59
N VAL A 44 3.02 14.16 -13.46
CA VAL A 44 3.77 15.37 -13.13
C VAL A 44 4.86 14.99 -12.13
N ILE A 45 6.12 15.05 -12.57
CA ILE A 45 7.25 14.76 -11.70
C ILE A 45 7.47 15.95 -10.77
N GLN A 46 7.36 15.70 -9.47
CA GLN A 46 7.78 16.62 -8.44
C GLN A 46 9.13 16.16 -7.91
N ARG A 47 10.04 17.12 -7.73
CA ARG A 47 11.43 16.92 -7.33
C ARG A 47 11.90 18.12 -6.51
N PRO A 48 13.05 18.06 -5.83
CA PRO A 48 13.66 19.23 -5.21
C PRO A 48 13.80 20.40 -6.20
N TYR A 49 13.44 21.61 -5.78
CA TYR A 49 13.35 22.76 -6.70
C TYR A 49 14.71 23.12 -7.34
N ASP A 50 15.81 22.81 -6.67
CA ASP A 50 17.18 23.15 -7.04
C ASP A 50 17.96 22.00 -7.71
N VAL A 51 17.35 20.84 -7.90
CA VAL A 51 18.00 19.66 -8.49
C VAL A 51 17.34 19.29 -9.82
N PRO A 52 18.07 19.15 -10.94
CA PRO A 52 17.52 18.69 -12.22
C PRO A 52 16.74 17.36 -12.12
N GLU A 53 15.77 17.17 -13.01
CA GLU A 53 14.87 16.00 -12.95
C GLU A 53 15.59 14.68 -13.20
N ASP A 54 16.47 14.63 -14.19
CA ASP A 54 17.29 13.48 -14.54
C ASP A 54 18.25 13.02 -13.42
N GLN A 55 18.49 13.87 -12.42
CA GLN A 55 19.26 13.53 -11.24
C GLN A 55 18.43 12.92 -10.11
N ARG A 56 17.11 12.84 -10.22
CA ARG A 56 16.22 12.29 -9.18
C ARG A 56 15.16 11.33 -9.73
N TYR A 57 14.93 11.37 -11.02
CA TYR A 57 13.92 10.60 -11.72
C TYR A 57 14.47 10.06 -13.04
N SER A 58 14.06 8.85 -13.38
CA SER A 58 14.23 8.31 -14.74
C SER A 58 13.07 7.40 -15.10
N PHE A 59 12.80 7.28 -16.40
CA PHE A 59 11.85 6.34 -16.96
C PHE A 59 12.51 5.54 -18.08
N VAL A 60 12.75 4.26 -17.83
CA VAL A 60 13.43 3.35 -18.76
C VAL A 60 12.69 2.02 -18.74
N ASP A 61 12.35 1.50 -19.92
CA ASP A 61 11.71 0.18 -20.10
C ASP A 61 10.45 -0.04 -19.25
N GLY A 62 9.62 1.00 -19.10
CA GLY A 62 8.39 0.93 -18.31
C GLY A 62 8.58 1.11 -16.81
N VAL A 63 9.81 1.30 -16.32
CA VAL A 63 10.13 1.46 -14.91
C VAL A 63 10.39 2.92 -14.58
N HIS A 64 9.57 3.47 -13.69
CA HIS A 64 9.84 4.76 -13.04
C HIS A 64 10.77 4.54 -11.86
N LYS A 65 11.95 5.15 -11.89
CA LYS A 65 12.87 5.17 -10.74
C LYS A 65 12.85 6.56 -10.13
N LEU A 66 12.61 6.61 -8.83
CA LEU A 66 12.60 7.84 -8.04
C LEU A 66 13.56 7.65 -6.88
N TRP A 67 14.44 8.60 -6.65
CA TRP A 67 15.27 8.63 -5.45
C TRP A 67 15.27 10.05 -4.87
N VAL A 68 15.42 10.11 -3.56
CA VAL A 68 15.41 11.34 -2.77
C VAL A 68 16.39 11.16 -1.61
N PHE A 69 17.12 12.21 -1.28
CA PHE A 69 18.04 12.22 -0.15
C PHE A 69 17.50 13.11 0.96
N GLU A 70 17.85 12.80 2.21
CA GLU A 70 17.49 13.63 3.37
C GLU A 70 18.02 15.07 3.24
N THR A 71 19.15 15.25 2.55
CA THR A 71 19.78 16.56 2.32
C THR A 71 19.17 17.36 1.18
N ASP A 72 18.24 16.78 0.41
CA ASP A 72 17.58 17.48 -0.69
C ASP A 72 16.69 18.63 -0.18
N LYS A 73 16.42 19.60 -1.05
CA LYS A 73 15.46 20.67 -0.75
C LYS A 73 14.01 20.21 -0.98
N PRO A 74 13.03 20.93 -0.40
CA PRO A 74 11.62 20.70 -0.70
C PRO A 74 11.29 20.86 -2.20
N HIS A 75 10.08 20.46 -2.60
CA HIS A 75 9.66 20.57 -4.00
C HIS A 75 9.52 22.01 -4.50
N THR A 76 9.26 22.96 -3.59
CA THR A 76 9.20 24.39 -3.92
C THR A 76 9.94 25.21 -2.86
N PRO A 77 10.43 26.43 -3.20
CA PRO A 77 11.14 27.28 -2.24
C PRO A 77 10.32 27.69 -1.01
N THR A 78 8.99 27.64 -1.11
CA THR A 78 8.06 28.04 -0.05
C THR A 78 7.47 26.85 0.73
N SER A 79 7.77 25.62 0.32
CA SER A 79 7.22 24.43 0.97
C SER A 79 7.84 24.23 2.35
N GLN A 80 7.01 23.90 3.34
CA GLN A 80 7.44 23.57 4.71
C GLN A 80 7.57 22.06 4.95
N THR A 81 7.37 21.23 3.92
CA THR A 81 7.50 19.77 4.04
C THR A 81 8.93 19.32 3.73
N GLY A 82 9.26 18.08 4.05
CA GLY A 82 10.52 17.45 3.64
C GLY A 82 10.68 17.32 2.11
N PRO A 83 11.89 16.92 1.66
CA PRO A 83 12.18 16.66 0.26
C PRO A 83 11.35 15.49 -0.28
N ARG A 84 11.12 15.51 -1.59
CA ARG A 84 10.40 14.45 -2.30
C ARG A 84 10.90 14.34 -3.74
N THR A 85 10.85 13.12 -4.24
CA THR A 85 10.75 12.86 -5.68
C THR A 85 9.54 11.96 -5.89
N GLU A 86 8.48 12.48 -6.50
CA GLU A 86 7.20 11.78 -6.62
C GLU A 86 6.56 12.01 -7.99
N ILE A 87 5.70 11.07 -8.40
CA ILE A 87 4.80 11.25 -9.54
C ILE A 87 3.45 11.70 -8.99
N ARG A 88 3.06 12.96 -9.26
CA ARG A 88 1.69 13.42 -9.05
C ARG A 88 0.85 13.06 -10.27
N ILE A 89 -0.25 12.33 -10.05
CA ILE A 89 -1.23 12.03 -11.09
C ILE A 89 -2.12 13.26 -11.31
N ASN A 90 -2.12 13.79 -12.53
CA ASN A 90 -2.91 14.93 -12.97
C ASN A 90 -4.12 14.48 -13.80
N GLY A 91 -5.26 15.14 -13.62
CA GLY A 91 -6.52 14.81 -14.30
C GLY A 91 -7.38 13.76 -13.58
N TYR A 92 -6.89 13.22 -12.47
CA TYR A 92 -7.59 12.22 -11.63
C TYR A 92 -7.61 12.62 -10.16
N ASP A 93 -7.85 13.91 -9.87
CA ASP A 93 -7.92 14.41 -8.49
C ASP A 93 -9.11 13.78 -7.74
N TYR A 94 -8.83 13.23 -6.55
CA TYR A 94 -9.82 12.51 -5.76
C TYR A 94 -10.78 13.46 -5.04
N ASN A 95 -11.92 13.73 -5.67
CA ASN A 95 -12.94 14.64 -5.14
C ASN A 95 -14.16 13.90 -4.54
N SER A 96 -14.50 12.72 -5.05
CA SER A 96 -15.64 11.92 -4.60
C SER A 96 -15.59 10.49 -5.16
N GLY A 97 -16.51 9.64 -4.71
CA GLY A 97 -16.66 8.26 -5.19
C GLY A 97 -15.71 7.29 -4.50
N VAL A 98 -15.58 6.09 -5.08
CA VAL A 98 -14.65 5.05 -4.62
C VAL A 98 -13.66 4.79 -5.75
N TRP A 99 -12.37 4.85 -5.42
CA TRP A 99 -11.28 4.69 -6.37
C TRP A 99 -10.41 3.52 -5.94
N GLN A 100 -9.90 2.80 -6.92
CA GLN A 100 -8.93 1.74 -6.73
C GLN A 100 -7.63 2.12 -7.45
N PHE A 101 -6.52 1.88 -6.77
CA PHE A 101 -5.18 2.05 -7.32
C PHE A 101 -4.40 0.75 -7.10
N GLU A 102 -3.64 0.35 -8.10
CA GLU A 102 -2.72 -0.79 -8.03
C GLU A 102 -1.40 -0.36 -8.67
N GLY A 103 -0.30 -0.85 -8.12
CA GLY A 103 1.03 -0.63 -8.67
C GLY A 103 2.04 -1.59 -8.04
N TYR A 104 3.08 -1.89 -8.79
CA TYR A 104 4.22 -2.67 -8.32
C TYR A 104 5.34 -1.71 -7.95
N GLY A 105 5.97 -1.93 -6.80
CA GLY A 105 7.05 -1.09 -6.30
C GLY A 105 8.21 -1.96 -5.81
N TYR A 106 9.42 -1.46 -6.02
CA TYR A 106 10.65 -2.01 -5.47
C TYR A 106 11.23 -0.98 -4.50
N ILE A 107 11.62 -1.44 -3.30
CA ILE A 107 12.14 -0.56 -2.25
C ILE A 107 13.53 -1.07 -1.87
N PRO A 108 14.61 -0.32 -2.19
CA PRO A 108 15.96 -0.71 -1.84
C PRO A 108 16.14 -0.88 -0.33
N GLU A 109 16.89 -1.90 0.08
CA GLU A 109 17.27 -2.11 1.47
C GLU A 109 17.95 -0.85 2.05
N GLY A 110 17.61 -0.54 3.31
CA GLY A 110 18.09 0.65 4.02
C GLY A 110 17.22 1.89 3.81
N THR A 111 16.24 1.87 2.91
CA THR A 111 15.28 2.97 2.74
C THR A 111 14.36 3.09 3.96
N SER A 112 14.35 4.24 4.63
CA SER A 112 13.56 4.49 5.85
C SER A 112 13.11 5.94 5.95
N GLY A 113 11.99 6.20 6.61
CA GLY A 113 11.43 7.54 6.81
C GLY A 113 10.77 8.14 5.57
N VAL A 114 10.35 7.32 4.61
CA VAL A 114 9.82 7.78 3.32
C VAL A 114 8.35 7.43 3.12
N CYS A 115 7.60 8.35 2.52
CA CYS A 115 6.26 8.07 2.02
C CYS A 115 6.35 7.55 0.58
N ILE A 116 5.81 6.35 0.32
CA ILE A 116 5.85 5.73 -1.01
C ILE A 116 4.52 5.86 -1.76
N MET A 117 3.44 6.17 -1.04
CA MET A 117 2.13 6.42 -1.63
C MET A 117 1.33 7.32 -0.70
N GLN A 118 0.69 8.34 -1.28
CA GLN A 118 -0.24 9.18 -0.55
C GLN A 118 -1.45 9.52 -1.41
N VAL A 119 -2.60 9.66 -0.74
CA VAL A 119 -3.84 10.14 -1.34
C VAL A 119 -4.27 11.40 -0.60
N PHE A 120 -4.45 12.48 -1.35
CA PHE A 120 -4.94 13.78 -0.85
C PHE A 120 -6.47 13.85 -0.93
N GLY A 121 -7.06 14.78 -0.17
CA GLY A 121 -8.50 15.08 -0.27
C GLY A 121 -9.30 14.88 1.03
N ALA A 122 -8.65 14.71 2.17
CA ALA A 122 -9.35 14.62 3.45
C ALA A 122 -9.68 16.01 4.05
N ARG A 123 -10.48 15.99 5.12
CA ARG A 123 -10.67 17.09 6.08
C ARG A 123 -10.76 16.45 7.48
N PRO A 124 -10.09 16.98 8.52
CA PRO A 124 -9.35 18.25 8.57
C PRO A 124 -7.91 18.19 8.03
N HIS A 125 -7.38 17.01 7.71
CA HIS A 125 -6.01 16.83 7.21
C HIS A 125 -5.95 16.89 5.67
N SER A 126 -4.81 17.28 5.09
CA SER A 126 -4.66 17.32 3.63
C SER A 126 -4.68 15.93 2.98
N THR A 127 -4.15 14.92 3.68
CA THR A 127 -4.08 13.53 3.21
C THR A 127 -5.16 12.67 3.85
N THR A 128 -5.71 11.73 3.09
CA THR A 128 -6.59 10.66 3.59
C THR A 128 -5.83 9.37 3.87
N MET A 129 -4.70 9.16 3.17
CA MET A 129 -3.86 7.97 3.31
C MET A 129 -2.40 8.34 3.04
N MET A 130 -1.50 7.80 3.86
CA MET A 130 -0.06 7.78 3.61
C MET A 130 0.49 6.40 3.96
N LEU A 131 1.22 5.81 3.02
CA LEU A 131 1.98 4.57 3.22
C LEU A 131 3.45 4.93 3.44
N LEU A 132 3.92 4.69 4.67
CA LEU A 132 5.26 5.07 5.12
C LEU A 132 6.13 3.84 5.32
N VAL A 133 7.37 3.90 4.83
CA VAL A 133 8.39 2.88 5.10
C VAL A 133 9.24 3.36 6.26
N GLU A 134 9.24 2.60 7.36
CA GLU A 134 10.07 2.85 8.54
C GLU A 134 10.86 1.59 8.87
N ASN A 135 12.18 1.67 8.71
CA ASN A 135 13.12 0.57 8.97
C ASN A 135 12.67 -0.77 8.36
N GLY A 136 12.27 -0.75 7.09
CA GLY A 136 11.82 -1.94 6.36
C GLY A 136 10.39 -2.38 6.67
N THR A 137 9.64 -1.60 7.45
CA THR A 137 8.23 -1.86 7.75
C THR A 137 7.34 -0.87 7.03
N LEU A 138 6.34 -1.38 6.30
CA LEU A 138 5.29 -0.56 5.71
C LEU A 138 4.20 -0.28 6.73
N THR A 139 3.85 1.00 6.88
CA THR A 139 2.88 1.48 7.86
C THR A 139 1.83 2.40 7.24
N TYR A 140 0.65 2.46 7.86
CA TYR A 140 -0.33 3.51 7.64
C TYR A 140 -0.05 4.68 8.60
N TYR A 141 0.31 5.84 8.03
CA TYR A 141 0.67 7.07 8.77
C TYR A 141 1.76 6.90 9.86
N GLY A 142 2.69 5.95 9.72
CA GLY A 142 3.71 5.71 10.76
C GLY A 142 3.14 5.14 12.08
N ARG A 143 1.90 4.62 12.05
CA ARG A 143 1.20 4.16 13.26
C ARG A 143 0.85 2.69 13.21
N GLN A 144 0.11 2.27 12.18
CA GLN A 144 -0.34 0.90 12.05
C GLN A 144 0.58 0.16 11.08
N VAL A 145 1.18 -0.93 11.53
CA VAL A 145 1.94 -1.83 10.65
C VAL A 145 1.00 -2.53 9.68
N LEU A 146 1.30 -2.42 8.39
CA LEU A 146 0.60 -3.12 7.31
C LEU A 146 1.38 -4.35 6.87
N LEU A 147 2.70 -4.21 6.71
CA LEU A 147 3.57 -5.28 6.23
C LEU A 147 5.01 -5.09 6.71
N PRO A 148 5.58 -6.01 7.51
CA PRO A 148 7.01 -6.00 7.81
C PRO A 148 7.85 -6.51 6.63
N CYS A 149 9.15 -6.20 6.64
CA CYS A 149 10.15 -6.69 5.69
C CYS A 149 9.79 -6.40 4.22
N ILE A 150 9.47 -5.14 3.89
CA ILE A 150 8.98 -4.73 2.57
C ILE A 150 10.07 -4.47 1.51
N TYR A 151 11.34 -4.64 1.88
CA TYR A 151 12.43 -4.50 0.92
C TYR A 151 12.38 -5.61 -0.14
N GLY A 152 12.83 -5.29 -1.35
CA GLY A 152 12.88 -6.20 -2.50
C GLY A 152 14.27 -6.44 -3.00
#